data_AF-A0A016RWA9-F1
#
_entry.id   AF-A0A016RWA9-F1
#
_cell.length_a   1.000
_cell.length_b   1.000
_cell.length_c   1.000
_cell.angle_alpha   90.00
_cell.angle_beta   90.00
_cell.angle_gamma   90.00
#
_symmetry.space_group_name_H-M   'P 1'
#
loop_
_entity.id
_entity.type
_entity.pdbx_description
1 polymer ?
#
loop_
_entity_poly.entity_id
_entity_poly.type
_entity_poly.pdbx_seq_one_letter_code
_entity_poly.pdbx_strand_id
1 'polypeptide(L)'
;MLGIPFLDNAIWNWFKPQTFDDPVDRLNYFITSTLLTFFAIMVSAKQYVGSPIQCWMPMEFKGGWEQYAEDYCFIQNTFFVPFHEEIPADDEDRSKAEIGYYQWVPIVLALQAIMFYLPNWIWKTLHQQSGIDLSTAIEDARKLRQIGGGDRKKEVEKLATYLEECLEFQNERRTPYRILCFRFGRGLGSYVSMLYLFVKFLYLVNIFTQFYILNSFLGSDYTFWGLQTFRDLWNGREWLDSGVFPRVTMCDFKIRRLANTHKYTVQCVLMINMFNEKIYLFIWFWFLFVAISTAINFAYSFLQLVLTSFREKSTQTWLSCPRYGDDATDSYRHQHIMRRFTHAALRPDGILLLRFIEGHAGAIVARELTTKLFTDYLEQMSYNNPGHSHSTKSTSPGVIDDGPHENLYNSGKVGGLMAPDYPEKHL
;
A
#
# COMPACT_ATOMS: atom_id res chain seq x y z
N MET A 1 25.08 7.27 17.97
CA MET A 1 23.99 7.58 18.91
C MET A 1 24.03 9.07 19.13
N LEU A 2 23.06 9.79 18.57
CA LEU A 2 22.94 11.25 18.70
C LEU A 2 22.24 11.49 20.03
N GLY A 3 22.96 11.96 21.06
CA GLY A 3 22.54 12.02 22.46
C GLY A 3 21.35 12.94 22.80
N ILE A 4 20.26 12.83 22.04
CA ILE A 4 18.99 13.52 22.23
C ILE A 4 17.92 12.42 22.36
N PRO A 5 17.42 12.13 23.57
CA PRO A 5 16.56 10.96 23.83
C PRO A 5 15.24 10.97 23.03
N PHE A 6 14.78 12.14 22.60
CA PHE A 6 13.61 12.25 21.72
C PHE A 6 13.88 11.76 20.29
N LEU A 7 15.04 12.11 19.73
CA LEU A 7 15.45 11.69 18.38
C LEU A 7 15.74 10.20 18.35
N ASP A 8 16.42 9.66 19.35
CA ASP A 8 16.71 8.23 19.43
C ASP A 8 15.42 7.39 19.48
N ASN A 9 14.42 7.81 20.26
CA ASN A 9 13.11 7.13 20.31
C ASN A 9 12.31 7.27 19.01
N ALA A 10 12.34 8.44 18.37
CA ALA A 10 11.67 8.66 17.09
C ALA A 10 12.32 7.79 15.99
N ILE A 11 13.65 7.75 15.94
CA ILE A 11 14.44 6.96 14.99
C ILE A 11 14.19 5.46 15.20
N TRP A 12 14.21 4.97 16.44
CA TRP A 12 13.90 3.57 16.74
C TRP A 12 12.49 3.16 16.32
N ASN A 13 11.52 4.04 16.54
CA ASN A 13 10.14 3.80 16.11
C ASN A 13 9.94 3.91 14.60
N TRP A 14 10.83 4.61 13.90
CA TRP A 14 10.85 4.67 12.44
C TRP A 14 11.37 3.35 11.83
N PHE A 15 12.40 2.76 12.45
CA PHE A 15 13.02 1.52 11.97
C PHE A 15 12.40 0.21 12.50
N LYS A 16 11.32 0.27 13.28
CA LYS A 16 10.66 -0.95 13.78
C LYS A 16 9.55 -1.40 12.82
N PRO A 17 9.60 -2.64 12.29
CA PRO A 17 8.51 -3.17 11.49
C PRO A 17 7.24 -3.31 12.35
N GLN A 18 6.09 -3.01 11.76
CA GLN A 18 4.80 -3.11 12.43
C GLN A 18 4.33 -4.56 12.54
N THR A 19 3.32 -4.79 13.39
CA THR A 19 2.72 -6.11 13.61
C THR A 19 1.49 -6.37 12.74
N PHE A 20 0.93 -5.34 12.11
CA PHE A 20 -0.31 -5.35 11.30
C PHE A 20 -0.10 -4.78 9.88
N ASP A 21 0.97 -5.24 9.21
CA ASP A 21 1.35 -4.76 7.88
C ASP A 21 1.60 -5.91 6.88
N ASP A 22 1.42 -5.63 5.59
CA ASP A 22 1.80 -6.59 4.56
C ASP A 22 3.33 -6.53 4.31
N PRO A 23 3.93 -7.60 3.75
CA PRO A 23 5.33 -7.56 3.29
C PRO A 23 5.61 -6.43 2.29
N VAL A 24 4.64 -6.11 1.42
CA VAL A 24 4.77 -5.02 0.44
C VAL A 24 4.67 -3.65 1.11
N ASP A 25 3.92 -3.52 2.22
CA ASP A 25 3.91 -2.25 2.97
C ASP A 25 5.29 -2.01 3.58
N ARG A 26 5.89 -3.05 4.18
CA ARG A 26 7.26 -3.03 4.70
C ARG A 26 8.27 -2.66 3.63
N LEU A 27 8.11 -3.15 2.40
CA LEU A 27 8.96 -2.77 1.28
C LEU A 27 8.95 -1.25 1.05
N ASN A 28 7.80 -0.59 1.18
CA ASN A 28 7.67 0.85 0.99
C ASN A 28 8.20 1.65 2.18
N TYR A 29 7.50 1.55 3.32
CA TYR A 29 7.75 2.49 4.43
C TYR A 29 9.03 2.17 5.19
N PHE A 30 9.47 0.90 5.21
CA PHE A 30 10.63 0.47 5.98
C PHE A 30 11.85 0.29 5.07
N ILE A 31 11.81 -0.64 4.12
CA ILE A 31 12.99 -0.98 3.31
C ILE A 31 13.38 0.21 2.41
N THR A 32 12.44 0.75 1.64
CA THR A 32 12.74 1.85 0.70
C THR A 32 13.09 3.14 1.44
N SER A 33 12.36 3.49 2.50
CA SER A 33 12.69 4.65 3.34
C SER A 33 14.08 4.54 3.97
N THR A 34 14.44 3.37 4.54
CA THR A 34 15.77 3.11 5.13
C THR A 34 16.88 3.20 4.08
N LEU A 35 16.65 2.62 2.90
CA LEU A 35 17.59 2.63 1.79
C LEU A 35 17.86 4.06 1.28
N LEU A 36 16.82 4.87 1.13
CA LEU A 36 16.96 6.27 0.74
C LEU A 36 17.67 7.10 1.82
N THR A 37 17.34 6.90 3.10
CA THR A 37 18.04 7.54 4.22
C THR A 37 19.52 7.17 4.24
N PHE A 38 19.85 5.90 3.98
CA PHE A 38 21.24 5.45 3.86
C PHE A 38 21.99 6.20 2.74
N PHE A 39 21.40 6.31 1.55
CA PHE A 39 22.01 7.07 0.46
C PHE A 39 22.12 8.56 0.76
N ALA A 40 21.12 9.17 1.41
CA ALA A 40 21.17 10.56 1.83
C ALA A 40 22.35 10.81 2.79
N ILE A 41 22.56 9.93 3.78
CA ILE A 41 23.69 10.01 4.72
C ILE A 41 25.02 9.81 3.99
N MET A 42 25.10 8.83 3.08
CA MET A 42 26.32 8.52 2.34
C MET A 42 26.76 9.70 1.46
N VAL A 43 25.82 10.29 0.70
CA VAL A 43 26.13 11.47 -0.14
C VAL A 43 26.47 12.68 0.74
N SER A 44 25.74 12.90 1.84
CA SER A 44 26.07 13.97 2.81
C SER A 44 27.49 13.81 3.36
N ALA A 45 27.90 12.60 3.73
CA ALA A 45 29.25 12.34 4.21
C ALA A 45 30.31 12.70 3.16
N LYS A 46 30.06 12.35 1.89
CA LYS A 46 30.97 12.71 0.79
C LYS A 46 31.01 14.21 0.53
N GLN A 47 29.90 14.91 0.72
CA GLN A 47 29.74 16.35 0.47
C GLN A 47 30.38 17.23 1.56
N TYR A 48 30.25 16.84 2.84
CA TYR A 48 30.72 17.67 3.96
C TYR A 48 32.08 17.25 4.53
N VAL A 49 32.45 15.97 4.42
CA VAL A 49 33.68 15.43 5.03
C VAL A 49 34.76 15.14 3.98
N GLY A 50 34.35 14.82 2.75
CA GLY A 50 35.28 14.59 1.64
C GLY A 50 35.51 15.85 0.80
N SER A 51 36.37 15.75 -0.23
CA SER A 51 36.51 16.75 -1.29
C SER A 51 35.44 16.52 -2.38
N PRO A 52 34.33 17.28 -2.42
CA PRO A 52 33.25 17.05 -3.39
C PRO A 52 33.65 17.42 -4.81
N ILE A 53 34.56 18.38 -4.95
CA ILE A 53 35.11 18.92 -6.18
C ILE A 53 36.63 19.05 -6.04
N GLN A 54 37.36 18.91 -7.14
CA GLN A 54 38.80 19.22 -7.21
C GLN A 54 39.08 19.98 -8.50
N CYS A 55 39.82 21.08 -8.42
CA CYS A 55 39.99 21.99 -9.56
C CYS A 55 41.44 22.06 -10.05
N TRP A 56 41.60 22.17 -11.37
CA TRP A 56 42.89 22.40 -12.00
C TRP A 56 43.28 23.88 -11.85
N MET A 57 44.01 24.18 -10.78
CA MET A 57 44.38 25.55 -10.42
C MET A 57 45.72 25.98 -11.05
N PRO A 58 45.88 27.28 -11.39
CA PRO A 58 47.17 27.83 -11.82
C PRO A 58 48.22 27.67 -10.73
N MET A 59 49.50 27.54 -11.11
CA MET A 59 50.60 27.35 -10.15
C MET A 59 50.76 28.49 -9.12
N GLU A 60 50.17 29.65 -9.36
CA GLU A 60 50.15 30.79 -8.42
C GLU A 60 49.25 30.53 -7.19
N PHE A 61 48.23 29.69 -7.33
CA PHE A 61 47.27 29.37 -6.28
C PHE A 61 47.68 28.07 -5.60
N LYS A 62 48.41 28.17 -4.47
CA LYS A 62 48.84 27.01 -3.69
C LYS A 62 48.24 27.00 -2.29
N GLY A 63 47.89 25.82 -1.79
CA GLY A 63 47.45 25.63 -0.41
C GLY A 63 46.10 26.28 -0.14
N GLY A 64 46.05 27.28 0.75
CA GLY A 64 44.78 27.88 1.17
C GLY A 64 44.00 28.58 0.05
N TRP A 65 44.68 29.05 -1.01
CA TRP A 65 43.99 29.68 -2.13
C TRP A 65 43.35 28.66 -3.09
N GLU A 66 43.93 27.47 -3.20
CA GLU A 66 43.35 26.34 -3.92
C GLU A 66 42.06 25.88 -3.22
N GLN A 67 42.13 25.69 -1.90
CA GLN A 67 40.96 25.35 -1.08
C GLN A 67 39.84 26.40 -1.19
N TYR A 68 40.18 27.69 -1.11
CA TYR A 68 39.19 28.76 -1.31
C TYR A 68 38.52 28.70 -2.69
N ALA A 69 39.30 28.47 -3.75
CA ALA A 69 38.75 28.39 -5.11
C ALA A 69 37.88 27.15 -5.30
N GLU A 70 38.29 25.99 -4.76
CA GLU A 70 37.49 24.76 -4.78
C GLU A 70 36.17 24.94 -4.01
N ASP A 71 36.20 25.50 -2.80
CA ASP A 71 35.00 25.76 -1.99
C ASP A 71 34.09 26.79 -2.67
N TYR A 72 34.67 27.86 -3.23
CA TYR A 72 33.93 28.85 -4.01
C TYR A 72 33.23 28.20 -5.20
N CYS A 73 33.95 27.39 -5.98
CA CYS A 73 33.43 26.66 -7.14
C CYS A 73 32.44 25.57 -6.77
N PHE A 74 32.46 25.06 -5.54
CA PHE A 74 31.46 24.11 -5.08
C PHE A 74 30.16 24.80 -4.69
N ILE A 75 30.25 25.96 -4.02
CA ILE A 75 29.11 26.75 -3.55
C ILE A 75 28.44 27.49 -4.69
N GLN A 76 29.23 28.08 -5.59
CA GLN A 76 28.74 28.58 -6.88
C GLN A 76 28.46 27.42 -7.82
N ASN A 77 27.48 27.57 -8.70
CA ASN A 77 27.21 26.57 -9.71
C ASN A 77 28.40 26.47 -10.68
N THR A 78 28.67 25.26 -11.17
CA THR A 78 29.58 25.03 -12.29
C THR A 78 28.79 24.80 -13.56
N PHE A 79 29.40 24.98 -14.73
CA PHE A 79 28.73 24.74 -16.02
C PHE A 79 29.42 23.64 -16.80
N PHE A 80 28.65 22.90 -17.61
CA PHE A 80 29.18 21.83 -18.44
C PHE A 80 29.35 22.30 -19.89
N VAL A 81 30.52 22.03 -20.46
CA VAL A 81 30.82 22.24 -21.88
C VAL A 81 31.51 20.98 -22.40
N PRO A 82 31.04 20.38 -23.50
CA PRO A 82 31.72 19.25 -24.13
C PRO A 82 33.14 19.63 -24.57
N PHE A 83 34.10 18.70 -24.49
CA PHE A 83 35.51 18.96 -24.82
C PHE A 83 35.77 19.41 -26.27
N HIS A 84 34.84 19.09 -27.18
CA HIS A 84 34.92 19.41 -28.60
C HIS A 84 34.32 20.79 -28.93
N GLU A 85 33.71 21.47 -27.96
CA GLU A 85 33.14 22.80 -28.11
C GLU A 85 34.03 23.85 -27.44
N GLU A 86 34.06 25.06 -28.02
CA GLU A 86 34.76 26.18 -27.41
C GLU A 86 33.97 26.71 -26.21
N ILE A 87 34.68 27.18 -25.17
CA ILE A 87 34.05 27.77 -23.99
C ILE A 87 33.32 29.05 -24.44
N PRO A 88 31.99 29.17 -24.25
CA PRO A 88 31.22 30.32 -24.70
C PRO A 88 31.79 31.64 -24.14
N ALA A 89 31.90 32.67 -24.98
CA ALA A 89 32.40 33.98 -24.54
C ALA A 89 31.34 34.78 -23.78
N ASP A 90 30.06 34.56 -24.10
CA ASP A 90 28.94 35.24 -23.47
C ASP A 90 28.63 34.66 -22.09
N ASP A 91 28.35 35.54 -21.12
CA ASP A 91 28.02 35.15 -19.76
C ASP A 91 26.62 34.51 -19.70
N GLU A 92 25.68 34.90 -20.59
CA GLU A 92 24.32 34.33 -20.60
C GLU A 92 24.30 32.84 -20.95
N ASP A 93 25.10 32.44 -21.95
CA ASP A 93 25.16 31.04 -22.38
C ASP A 93 25.86 30.15 -21.35
N ARG A 94 26.84 30.69 -20.61
CA ARG A 94 27.44 30.00 -19.46
C ARG A 94 26.42 29.76 -18.36
N SER A 95 25.60 30.77 -18.02
CA SER A 95 24.59 30.63 -16.98
C SER A 95 23.45 29.68 -17.34
N LYS A 96 23.10 29.54 -18.63
CA LYS A 96 22.15 28.52 -19.08
C LYS A 96 22.68 27.08 -18.93
N ALA A 97 23.99 26.91 -19.01
CA ALA A 97 24.67 25.62 -18.88
C ALA A 97 25.07 25.28 -17.43
N GLU A 98 24.70 26.11 -16.45
CA GLU A 98 24.98 25.90 -15.04
C GLU A 98 24.25 24.67 -14.47
N ILE A 99 24.94 23.98 -13.57
CA ILE A 99 24.53 22.75 -12.92
C ILE A 99 24.65 22.97 -11.42
N GLY A 100 23.53 22.98 -10.72
CA GLY A 100 23.46 23.17 -9.26
C GLY A 100 22.73 22.05 -8.52
N TYR A 101 22.23 21.02 -9.21
CA TYR A 101 21.38 20.01 -8.57
C TYR A 101 22.12 19.17 -7.53
N TYR A 102 23.42 18.91 -7.72
CA TYR A 102 24.21 18.02 -6.86
C TYR A 102 24.24 18.49 -5.41
N GLN A 103 24.13 19.80 -5.16
CA GLN A 103 24.07 20.38 -3.82
C GLN A 103 22.80 19.94 -3.06
N TRP A 104 21.70 19.72 -3.78
CA TRP A 104 20.38 19.40 -3.24
C TRP A 104 20.12 17.90 -3.10
N VAL A 105 20.97 17.05 -3.69
CA VAL A 105 20.79 15.59 -3.73
C VAL A 105 20.50 14.98 -2.34
N PRO A 106 21.27 15.26 -1.27
CA PRO A 106 21.01 14.63 0.02
C PRO A 106 19.67 15.08 0.64
N ILE A 107 19.30 16.34 0.43
CA ILE A 107 18.05 16.92 0.93
C ILE A 107 16.86 16.28 0.23
N VAL A 108 16.94 16.14 -1.10
CA VAL A 108 15.91 15.48 -1.89
C VAL A 108 15.77 14.02 -1.47
N LEU A 109 16.87 13.26 -1.38
CA LEU A 109 16.82 11.85 -0.94
C LEU A 109 16.19 11.70 0.45
N ALA A 110 16.51 12.60 1.39
CA ALA A 110 15.91 12.60 2.73
C ALA A 110 14.40 12.92 2.69
N LEU A 111 13.98 13.89 1.86
CA LEU A 111 12.56 14.20 1.66
C LEU A 111 11.81 13.01 1.06
N GLN A 112 12.39 12.35 0.05
CA GLN A 112 11.82 11.16 -0.56
C GLN A 112 11.67 10.03 0.48
N ALA A 113 12.67 9.83 1.35
CA ALA A 113 12.57 8.87 2.45
C ALA A 113 11.40 9.15 3.39
N ILE A 114 11.16 10.42 3.73
CA ILE A 114 10.01 10.85 4.56
C ILE A 114 8.69 10.57 3.83
N MET A 115 8.60 10.89 2.55
CA MET A 115 7.40 10.65 1.75
C MET A 115 7.03 9.17 1.67
N PHE A 116 8.00 8.25 1.59
CA PHE A 116 7.74 6.81 1.68
C PHE A 116 7.23 6.35 3.05
N TYR A 117 7.62 7.03 4.13
CA TYR A 117 7.15 6.72 5.47
C TYR A 117 5.74 7.28 5.76
N LEU A 118 5.37 8.39 5.12
CA LEU A 118 4.14 9.13 5.40
C LEU A 118 2.85 8.29 5.34
N PRO A 119 2.60 7.41 4.33
CA PRO A 119 1.37 6.61 4.30
C PRO A 119 1.25 5.68 5.51
N ASN A 120 2.36 5.12 6.00
CA ASN A 120 2.37 4.27 7.20
C ASN A 120 2.06 5.07 8.47
N TRP A 121 2.59 6.29 8.57
CA TRP A 121 2.27 7.18 9.68
C TRP A 121 0.78 7.53 9.71
N ILE A 122 0.18 7.79 8.54
CA ILE A 122 -1.28 8.01 8.41
C ILE A 122 -2.07 6.77 8.85
N TRP A 123 -1.65 5.57 8.43
CA TRP A 123 -2.26 4.32 8.88
C TRP A 123 -2.23 4.19 10.41
N LYS A 124 -1.02 4.32 11.00
CA LYS A 124 -0.78 4.21 12.45
C LYS A 124 -1.63 5.16 13.28
N THR A 125 -1.79 6.40 12.82
CA THR A 125 -2.53 7.43 13.56
C THR A 125 -4.05 7.25 13.41
N LEU A 126 -4.54 6.94 12.22
CA LEU A 126 -5.98 6.89 11.95
C LEU A 126 -6.63 5.56 12.33
N HIS A 127 -5.88 4.44 12.38
CA HIS A 127 -6.46 3.16 12.81
C HIS A 127 -6.80 3.17 14.30
N GLN A 128 -6.08 3.92 15.13
CA GLN A 128 -6.35 4.04 16.57
C GLN A 128 -7.74 4.61 16.86
N GLN A 129 -8.29 5.40 15.94
CA GLN A 129 -9.63 5.97 16.04
C GLN A 129 -10.77 4.99 15.70
N SER A 130 -10.43 3.79 15.22
CA SER A 130 -11.40 2.75 14.85
C SER A 130 -12.01 2.03 16.05
N GLY A 131 -11.34 2.07 17.22
CA GLY A 131 -11.74 1.32 18.40
C GLY A 131 -11.33 -0.16 18.39
N ILE A 132 -10.79 -0.67 17.28
CA ILE A 132 -10.26 -2.03 17.18
C ILE A 132 -8.76 -1.98 17.43
N ASP A 133 -8.29 -2.65 18.48
CA ASP A 133 -6.85 -2.82 18.71
C ASP A 133 -6.33 -4.02 17.93
N LEU A 134 -5.92 -3.78 16.68
CA LEU A 134 -5.33 -4.77 15.78
C LEU A 134 -4.02 -5.34 16.34
N SER A 135 -3.24 -4.54 17.07
CA SER A 135 -1.97 -4.98 17.67
C SER A 135 -2.22 -6.13 18.64
N THR A 136 -3.13 -5.91 19.60
CA THR A 136 -3.47 -6.91 20.61
C THR A 136 -4.05 -8.17 19.96
N ALA A 137 -4.96 -8.03 18.98
CA ALA A 137 -5.54 -9.17 18.27
C ALA A 137 -4.47 -10.07 17.60
N ILE A 138 -3.49 -9.46 16.93
CA ILE A 138 -2.44 -10.21 16.23
C ILE A 138 -1.42 -10.78 17.22
N GLU A 139 -1.07 -10.05 18.28
CA GLU A 139 -0.16 -10.54 19.31
C GLU A 139 -0.74 -11.75 20.04
N ASP A 140 -2.02 -11.71 20.39
CA ASP A 140 -2.71 -12.86 21.00
C ASP A 140 -2.82 -14.03 20.02
N ALA A 141 -3.12 -13.76 18.75
CA ALA A 141 -3.10 -14.80 17.72
C ALA A 141 -1.70 -15.42 17.54
N ARG A 142 -0.62 -14.65 17.65
CA ARG A 142 0.76 -15.17 17.62
C ARG A 142 1.07 -16.04 18.83
N LYS A 143 0.58 -15.69 20.02
CA LYS A 143 0.73 -16.51 21.25
C LYS A 143 0.09 -17.89 21.08
N LEU A 144 -1.05 -17.97 20.39
CA LEU A 144 -1.70 -19.26 20.09
C LEU A 144 -0.80 -20.25 19.33
N ARG A 145 0.16 -19.77 18.55
CA ARG A 145 1.12 -20.65 17.85
C ARG A 145 2.06 -21.39 18.79
N GLN A 146 2.33 -20.82 19.96
CA GLN A 146 3.26 -21.38 20.96
C GLN A 146 2.55 -22.28 21.98
N ILE A 147 1.25 -22.09 22.17
CA ILE A 147 0.43 -22.83 23.14
C ILE A 147 -0.16 -24.09 22.49
N GLY A 148 -0.03 -25.23 23.16
CA GLY A 148 -0.60 -26.51 22.75
C GLY A 148 -1.66 -27.03 23.74
N GLY A 149 -2.44 -28.03 23.31
CA GLY A 149 -3.35 -28.77 24.21
C GLY A 149 -4.65 -28.04 24.57
N GLY A 150 -5.17 -28.33 25.78
CA GLY A 150 -6.47 -27.80 26.26
C GLY A 150 -6.47 -26.30 26.50
N ASP A 151 -5.33 -25.71 26.87
CA ASP A 151 -5.22 -24.26 27.09
C ASP A 151 -5.33 -23.48 25.78
N ARG A 152 -4.89 -24.05 24.65
CA ARG A 152 -5.09 -23.45 23.32
C ARG A 152 -6.57 -23.20 23.02
N LYS A 153 -7.45 -24.15 23.36
CA LYS A 153 -8.91 -23.99 23.11
C LYS A 153 -9.48 -22.81 23.89
N LYS A 154 -9.08 -22.66 25.17
CA LYS A 154 -9.50 -21.54 26.01
C LYS A 154 -9.00 -20.20 25.47
N GLU A 155 -7.75 -20.13 25.02
CA GLU A 155 -7.19 -18.90 24.46
C GLU A 155 -7.81 -18.54 23.10
N VAL A 156 -8.12 -19.55 22.25
CA VAL A 156 -8.87 -19.33 21.01
C VAL A 156 -10.26 -18.78 21.30
N GLU A 157 -10.93 -19.31 22.33
CA GLU A 157 -12.25 -18.83 22.76
C GLU A 157 -12.20 -17.39 23.27
N LYS A 158 -11.23 -17.04 24.11
CA LYS A 158 -11.01 -15.65 24.55
C LYS A 158 -10.79 -14.70 23.37
N LEU A 159 -9.95 -15.09 22.41
CA LEU A 159 -9.68 -14.29 21.22
C LEU A 159 -10.93 -14.16 20.35
N ALA A 160 -11.72 -15.24 20.19
CA ALA A 160 -12.98 -15.20 19.46
C ALA A 160 -13.97 -14.22 20.11
N THR A 161 -14.18 -14.30 21.42
CA THR A 161 -15.06 -13.36 22.15
C THR A 161 -14.61 -11.92 21.98
N TYR A 162 -13.30 -11.64 22.08
CA TYR A 162 -12.76 -10.30 21.83
C TYR A 162 -13.05 -9.81 20.41
N LEU A 163 -12.92 -10.68 19.40
CA LEU A 163 -13.23 -10.34 18.02
C LEU A 163 -14.73 -10.11 17.79
N GLU A 164 -15.60 -10.90 18.40
CA GLU A 164 -17.05 -10.72 18.30
C GLU A 164 -17.51 -9.39 18.90
N GLU A 165 -16.93 -9.01 20.04
CA GLU A 165 -17.18 -7.73 20.69
C GLU A 165 -16.68 -6.57 19.83
N CYS A 166 -15.46 -6.68 19.29
CA CYS A 166 -14.88 -5.68 18.39
C CYS A 166 -15.66 -5.51 17.08
N LEU A 167 -16.22 -6.61 16.54
CA LEU A 167 -17.00 -6.60 15.30
C LEU A 167 -18.50 -6.32 15.54
N GLU A 168 -18.92 -6.15 16.81
CA GLU A 168 -20.30 -5.91 17.24
C GLU A 168 -21.32 -6.86 16.58
N PHE A 169 -21.11 -8.17 16.64
CA PHE A 169 -22.03 -9.16 16.04
C PHE A 169 -23.51 -9.00 16.49
N GLN A 170 -23.73 -8.38 17.66
CA GLN A 170 -25.04 -8.25 18.30
C GLN A 170 -25.89 -7.04 17.88
N ASN A 171 -25.37 -6.07 17.11
CA ASN A 171 -26.09 -4.80 16.85
C ASN A 171 -26.63 -4.72 15.41
N GLU A 172 -27.79 -5.34 15.17
CA GLU A 172 -28.43 -5.45 13.83
C GLU A 172 -29.12 -4.16 13.35
N ARG A 173 -29.16 -3.08 14.15
CA ARG A 173 -29.80 -1.80 13.81
C ARG A 173 -28.81 -0.65 13.72
N ARG A 174 -28.24 -0.39 12.53
CA ARG A 174 -27.56 0.89 12.24
C ARG A 174 -27.91 1.41 10.85
N THR A 175 -28.40 2.65 10.81
CA THR A 175 -28.83 3.34 9.60
C THR A 175 -27.61 3.84 8.81
N PRO A 176 -27.52 3.59 7.49
CA PRO A 176 -26.46 4.15 6.66
C PRO A 176 -26.75 5.63 6.35
N TYR A 177 -25.80 6.52 6.61
CA TYR A 177 -25.77 7.84 5.95
C TYR A 177 -25.22 7.65 4.53
N ARG A 178 -25.87 8.27 3.54
CA ARG A 178 -25.60 8.07 2.11
C ARG A 178 -25.07 9.38 1.54
N ILE A 179 -23.81 9.41 1.12
CA ILE A 179 -23.28 10.48 0.27
C ILE A 179 -22.67 9.86 -0.99
N LEU A 180 -23.17 10.32 -2.14
CA LEU A 180 -22.65 10.08 -3.49
C LEU A 180 -22.18 8.64 -3.77
N CYS A 181 -23.12 7.72 -4.02
CA CYS A 181 -22.92 6.30 -4.39
C CYS A 181 -22.07 5.42 -3.44
N PHE A 182 -21.29 6.00 -2.54
CA PHE A 182 -20.42 5.32 -1.58
C PHE A 182 -21.04 5.35 -0.19
N ARG A 183 -21.11 4.17 0.45
CA ARG A 183 -21.58 4.06 1.84
C ARG A 183 -20.40 4.34 2.77
N PHE A 184 -20.33 5.53 3.35
CA PHE A 184 -19.35 5.85 4.41
C PHE A 184 -20.06 5.93 5.75
N GLY A 185 -19.52 5.30 6.80
CA GLY A 185 -20.07 5.43 8.14
C GLY A 185 -19.45 4.46 9.15
N ARG A 186 -19.26 4.94 10.39
CA ARG A 186 -18.79 4.13 11.55
C ARG A 186 -19.69 2.92 11.84
N GLY A 187 -20.95 2.95 11.41
CA GLY A 187 -21.91 1.85 11.58
C GLY A 187 -21.84 0.71 10.55
N LEU A 188 -20.91 0.74 9.58
CA LEU A 188 -20.83 -0.28 8.52
C LEU A 188 -19.83 -1.42 8.78
N GLY A 189 -19.01 -1.37 9.85
CA GLY A 189 -17.91 -2.33 10.03
C GLY A 189 -16.98 -2.43 8.81
N SER A 190 -16.74 -1.28 8.17
CA SER A 190 -15.92 -1.13 6.95
C SER A 190 -14.90 0.01 7.07
N TYR A 191 -14.79 0.66 8.24
CA TYR A 191 -13.95 1.85 8.39
C TYR A 191 -12.47 1.48 8.28
N VAL A 192 -12.04 0.43 8.97
CA VAL A 192 -10.63 -0.01 8.97
C VAL A 192 -10.22 -0.47 7.58
N SER A 193 -11.10 -1.20 6.89
CA SER A 193 -10.86 -1.68 5.52
C SER A 193 -10.75 -0.55 4.51
N MET A 194 -11.62 0.46 4.61
CA MET A 194 -11.57 1.62 3.72
C MET A 194 -10.34 2.48 3.99
N LEU A 195 -9.98 2.68 5.26
CA LEU A 195 -8.74 3.35 5.64
C LEU A 195 -7.52 2.60 5.10
N TYR A 196 -7.52 1.26 5.18
CA TYR A 196 -6.44 0.43 4.68
C TYR A 196 -6.30 0.56 3.15
N LEU A 197 -7.40 0.47 2.40
CA LEU A 197 -7.40 0.69 0.95
C LEU A 197 -6.93 2.10 0.58
N PHE A 198 -7.33 3.12 1.35
CA PHE A 198 -6.86 4.49 1.16
C PHE A 198 -5.35 4.61 1.36
N VAL A 199 -4.79 3.98 2.39
CA VAL A 199 -3.33 3.94 2.60
C VAL A 199 -2.62 3.21 1.47
N LYS A 200 -3.16 2.08 0.99
CA LYS A 200 -2.60 1.39 -0.20
C LYS A 200 -2.60 2.27 -1.43
N PHE A 201 -3.66 3.05 -1.64
CA PHE A 201 -3.73 4.03 -2.71
C PHE A 201 -2.67 5.14 -2.53
N LEU A 202 -2.46 5.63 -1.31
CA LEU A 202 -1.39 6.61 -1.03
C LEU A 202 0.00 6.07 -1.33
N TYR A 203 0.30 4.78 -1.09
CA TYR A 203 1.57 4.19 -1.52
C TYR A 203 1.74 4.22 -3.05
N LEU A 204 0.66 3.95 -3.79
CA LEU A 204 0.66 3.99 -5.26
C LEU A 204 0.85 5.42 -5.79
N VAL A 205 0.15 6.40 -5.23
CA VAL A 205 0.35 7.82 -5.56
C VAL A 205 1.77 8.26 -5.21
N ASN A 206 2.29 7.83 -4.05
CA ASN A 206 3.64 8.17 -3.64
C ASN A 206 4.65 7.66 -4.66
N ILE A 207 4.64 6.38 -5.05
CA ILE A 207 5.65 5.86 -5.99
C ILE A 207 5.62 6.58 -7.35
N PHE A 208 4.45 6.94 -7.88
CA PHE A 208 4.36 7.76 -9.09
C PHE A 208 4.91 9.18 -8.88
N THR A 209 4.63 9.79 -7.73
CA THR A 209 5.20 11.09 -7.36
C THR A 209 6.72 11.01 -7.24
N GLN A 210 7.27 9.91 -6.72
CA GLN A 210 8.72 9.71 -6.61
C GLN A 210 9.39 9.60 -7.97
N PHE A 211 8.76 8.92 -8.94
CA PHE A 211 9.23 8.91 -10.32
C PHE A 211 9.21 10.30 -10.96
N TYR A 212 8.16 11.09 -10.69
CA TYR A 212 8.07 12.46 -11.18
C TYR A 212 9.18 13.35 -10.57
N ILE A 213 9.39 13.29 -9.25
CA ILE A 213 10.46 14.01 -8.56
C ILE A 213 11.82 13.62 -9.14
N LEU A 214 12.06 12.32 -9.35
CA LEU A 214 13.29 11.82 -9.93
C LEU A 214 13.52 12.40 -11.34
N ASN A 215 12.52 12.31 -12.23
CA ASN A 215 12.66 12.82 -13.60
C ASN A 215 12.84 14.33 -13.66
N SER A 216 12.06 15.07 -12.86
CA SER A 216 12.15 16.54 -12.81
C SER A 216 13.47 17.02 -12.22
N PHE A 217 14.03 16.29 -11.25
CA PHE A 217 15.27 16.68 -10.58
C PHE A 217 16.50 16.48 -11.47
N LEU A 218 16.49 15.45 -12.32
CA LEU A 218 17.57 15.14 -13.24
C LEU A 218 17.51 15.93 -14.56
N GLY A 219 16.39 16.62 -14.83
CA GLY A 219 16.22 17.45 -16.02
C GLY A 219 16.14 16.65 -17.33
N SER A 220 15.79 15.36 -17.27
CA SER A 220 15.67 14.54 -18.47
C SER A 220 14.28 14.65 -19.11
N ASP A 221 14.24 14.86 -20.44
CA ASP A 221 13.00 14.91 -21.22
C ASP A 221 12.24 13.57 -21.27
N TYR A 222 12.92 12.46 -20.94
CA TYR A 222 12.38 11.11 -21.05
C TYR A 222 12.31 10.41 -19.68
N THR A 223 11.13 9.93 -19.30
CA THR A 223 10.89 9.20 -18.03
C THR A 223 11.64 7.87 -17.91
N PHE A 224 12.03 7.29 -19.04
CA PHE A 224 12.74 6.02 -19.13
C PHE A 224 14.27 6.18 -19.32
N TRP A 225 14.83 7.32 -18.91
CA TRP A 225 16.27 7.58 -18.98
C TRP A 225 17.10 6.45 -18.33
N GLY A 226 16.62 5.83 -17.24
CA GLY A 226 17.32 4.75 -16.54
C GLY A 226 17.62 3.52 -17.42
N LEU A 227 16.71 3.14 -18.33
CA LEU A 227 16.93 2.02 -19.26
C LEU A 227 17.95 2.37 -20.35
N GLN A 228 17.90 3.59 -20.85
CA GLN A 228 18.85 4.08 -21.86
C GLN A 228 20.25 4.17 -21.26
N THR A 229 20.36 4.84 -20.12
CA THR A 229 21.56 4.91 -19.28
C THR A 229 22.19 3.54 -19.02
N PHE A 230 21.38 2.54 -18.62
CA PHE A 230 21.88 1.20 -18.38
C PHE A 230 22.41 0.55 -19.66
N ARG A 231 21.71 0.72 -20.78
CA ARG A 231 22.14 0.21 -22.09
C ARG A 231 23.43 0.87 -22.56
N ASP A 232 23.57 2.18 -22.37
CA ASP A 232 24.77 2.93 -22.75
C ASP A 232 25.97 2.50 -21.92
N LEU A 233 25.78 2.30 -20.61
CA LEU A 233 26.80 1.76 -19.72
C LEU A 233 27.20 0.33 -20.07
N TRP A 234 26.23 -0.54 -20.40
CA TRP A 234 26.49 -1.92 -20.82
C TRP A 234 27.27 -2.00 -22.13
N ASN A 235 26.99 -1.07 -23.04
CA ASN A 235 27.68 -0.96 -24.33
C ASN A 235 29.03 -0.23 -24.23
N GLY A 236 29.46 0.17 -23.02
CA GLY A 236 30.73 0.84 -22.79
C GLY A 236 30.80 2.26 -23.36
N ARG A 237 29.67 2.91 -23.64
CA ARG A 237 29.67 4.33 -24.04
C ARG A 237 29.89 5.19 -22.80
N GLU A 238 30.88 6.08 -22.86
CA GLU A 238 31.16 6.99 -21.76
C GLU A 238 30.14 8.14 -21.71
N TRP A 239 29.83 8.57 -20.49
CA TRP A 239 28.82 9.59 -20.16
C TRP A 239 29.13 11.02 -20.63
N LEU A 240 30.29 11.23 -21.26
CA LEU A 240 30.73 12.54 -21.71
C LEU A 240 29.73 13.20 -22.68
N ASP A 241 28.90 12.42 -23.37
CA ASP A 241 28.02 12.92 -24.43
C ASP A 241 26.57 13.17 -24.00
N SER A 242 26.10 12.66 -22.86
CA SER A 242 24.67 12.74 -22.48
C SER A 242 24.30 13.93 -21.59
N GLY A 243 25.27 14.66 -21.04
CA GLY A 243 25.07 15.92 -20.31
C GLY A 243 24.33 15.84 -18.96
N VAL A 244 23.67 14.73 -18.64
CA VAL A 244 22.87 14.58 -17.40
C VAL A 244 23.76 14.48 -16.14
N PHE A 245 24.88 13.75 -16.25
CA PHE A 245 25.82 13.54 -15.15
C PHE A 245 27.27 13.86 -15.55
N PRO A 246 27.64 15.14 -15.72
CA PRO A 246 29.01 15.49 -16.08
C PRO A 246 29.96 15.26 -14.92
N ARG A 247 31.10 14.63 -15.21
CA ARG A 247 32.19 14.41 -14.25
C ARG A 247 33.22 15.53 -14.27
N VAL A 248 33.26 16.29 -15.37
CA VAL A 248 34.14 17.44 -15.56
C VAL A 248 33.25 18.64 -15.85
N THR A 249 33.49 19.72 -15.13
CA THR A 249 32.74 20.99 -15.27
C THR A 249 33.71 22.15 -15.25
N MET A 250 33.27 23.31 -15.77
CA MET A 250 34.02 24.56 -15.74
C MET A 250 33.45 25.45 -14.65
N CYS A 251 34.32 26.15 -13.94
CA CYS A 251 33.95 27.11 -12.91
C CYS A 251 34.53 28.49 -13.22
N ASP A 252 33.69 29.51 -13.12
CA ASP A 252 34.10 30.90 -13.20
C ASP A 252 34.16 31.52 -11.79
N PHE A 253 35.34 32.00 -11.38
CA PHE A 253 35.48 32.75 -10.13
C PHE A 253 36.18 34.10 -10.35
N LYS A 254 35.84 35.08 -9.51
CA LYS A 254 36.28 36.47 -9.66
C LYS A 254 37.06 36.91 -8.42
N ILE A 255 38.29 37.39 -8.62
CA ILE A 255 39.13 37.96 -7.54
C ILE A 255 39.19 39.47 -7.70
N ARG A 256 38.95 40.19 -6.61
CA ARG A 256 39.09 41.65 -6.55
C ARG A 256 40.51 42.03 -6.12
N ARG A 257 41.20 42.82 -6.94
CA ARG A 257 42.43 43.54 -6.57
C ARG A 257 42.15 45.05 -6.56
N LEU A 258 42.99 45.84 -5.89
CA LEU A 258 42.87 47.31 -5.87
C LEU A 258 42.84 47.81 -7.33
N ALA A 259 41.66 48.27 -7.79
CA ALA A 259 41.31 48.77 -9.12
C ALA A 259 40.78 47.79 -10.20
N ASN A 260 40.95 46.47 -10.12
CA ASN A 260 40.45 45.54 -11.17
C ASN A 260 39.89 44.22 -10.61
N THR A 261 38.86 43.70 -11.29
CA THR A 261 38.31 42.36 -11.04
C THR A 261 38.84 41.39 -12.08
N HIS A 262 39.58 40.37 -11.65
CA HIS A 262 40.11 39.33 -12.53
C HIS A 262 39.16 38.13 -12.52
N LYS A 263 38.67 37.74 -13.70
CA LYS A 263 37.87 36.53 -13.91
C LYS A 263 38.80 35.38 -14.29
N TYR A 264 38.68 34.25 -13.59
CA TYR A 264 39.37 33.01 -13.89
C TYR A 264 38.34 31.95 -14.26
N THR A 265 38.62 31.18 -15.30
CA THR A 265 37.86 29.97 -15.68
C THR A 265 38.77 28.78 -15.44
N VAL A 266 38.36 27.86 -14.57
CA VAL A 266 39.13 26.66 -14.21
C VAL A 266 38.31 25.40 -14.46
N GLN A 267 39.01 24.32 -14.83
CA GLN A 267 38.40 23.01 -15.02
C GLN A 267 38.37 22.26 -13.70
N CYS A 268 37.21 21.71 -13.33
CA CYS A 268 37.01 20.99 -12.09
C CYS A 268 36.44 19.60 -12.31
N VAL A 269 36.94 18.63 -11.55
CA VAL A 269 36.45 17.26 -11.51
C VAL A 269 35.43 17.13 -10.37
N LEU A 270 34.19 16.80 -10.73
CA LEU A 270 33.07 16.72 -9.81
C LEU A 270 32.90 15.27 -9.31
N MET A 271 33.69 14.92 -8.30
CA MET A 271 33.74 13.54 -7.75
C MET A 271 32.40 13.09 -7.17
N ILE A 272 31.61 14.01 -6.61
CA ILE A 272 30.28 13.71 -6.07
C ILE A 272 29.33 13.16 -7.13
N ASN A 273 29.46 13.60 -8.39
CA ASN A 273 28.54 13.20 -9.44
C ASN A 273 28.74 11.76 -9.90
N MET A 274 29.97 11.24 -9.77
CA MET A 274 30.26 9.82 -10.00
C MET A 274 29.48 8.91 -9.05
N PHE A 275 29.28 9.33 -7.79
CA PHE A 275 28.44 8.60 -6.84
C PHE A 275 26.95 8.76 -7.16
N ASN A 276 26.52 9.99 -7.44
CA ASN A 276 25.12 10.29 -7.78
C ASN A 276 24.64 9.46 -8.98
N GLU A 277 25.45 9.36 -10.04
CA GLU A 277 25.17 8.54 -11.22
C GLU A 277 24.80 7.10 -10.81
N LYS A 278 25.60 6.46 -9.95
CA LYS A 278 25.38 5.06 -9.54
C LYS A 278 24.19 4.91 -8.60
N ILE A 279 24.03 5.84 -7.66
CA ILE A 279 22.91 5.84 -6.71
C ILE A 279 21.59 6.01 -7.46
N TYR A 280 21.48 7.00 -8.34
CA TYR A 280 20.24 7.29 -9.05
C TYR A 280 19.89 6.21 -10.09
N LEU A 281 20.89 5.60 -10.75
CA LEU A 281 20.66 4.43 -11.60
C LEU A 281 20.08 3.27 -10.77
N PHE A 282 20.65 2.97 -9.61
CA PHE A 282 20.14 1.95 -8.71
C PHE A 282 18.71 2.27 -8.22
N ILE A 283 18.47 3.51 -7.76
CA ILE A 283 17.16 3.96 -7.26
C ILE A 283 16.09 3.84 -8.36
N TRP A 284 16.40 4.14 -9.61
CA TRP A 284 15.44 4.04 -10.70
C TRP A 284 14.90 2.61 -10.87
N PHE A 285 15.78 1.61 -10.91
CA PHE A 285 15.37 0.20 -10.97
C PHE A 285 14.68 -0.26 -9.68
N TRP A 286 15.13 0.22 -8.53
CA TRP A 286 14.49 -0.05 -7.26
C TRP A 286 13.04 0.47 -7.22
N PHE A 287 12.81 1.71 -7.63
CA PHE A 287 11.47 2.30 -7.73
C PHE A 287 10.60 1.57 -8.73
N LEU A 288 11.15 1.06 -9.84
CA LEU A 288 10.39 0.25 -10.78
C LEU A 288 9.91 -1.06 -10.13
N PHE A 289 10.77 -1.74 -9.39
CA PHE A 289 10.43 -2.94 -8.63
C PHE A 289 9.36 -2.65 -7.55
N VAL A 290 9.52 -1.56 -6.80
CA VAL A 290 8.56 -1.12 -5.78
C VAL A 290 7.21 -0.76 -6.43
N ALA A 291 7.20 -0.09 -7.58
CA ALA A 291 5.99 0.26 -8.31
C ALA A 291 5.19 -0.97 -8.76
N ILE A 292 5.87 -1.97 -9.32
CA ILE A 292 5.20 -3.22 -9.75
C ILE A 292 4.63 -3.95 -8.53
N SER A 293 5.42 -4.09 -7.47
CA SER A 293 5.02 -4.79 -6.24
C SER A 293 3.83 -4.09 -5.55
N THR A 294 3.86 -2.75 -5.48
CA THR A 294 2.76 -1.95 -4.91
C THR A 294 1.51 -1.99 -5.75
N ALA A 295 1.61 -1.91 -7.07
CA ALA A 295 0.46 -1.99 -7.96
C ALA A 295 -0.25 -3.36 -7.85
N ILE A 296 0.51 -4.46 -7.83
CA ILE A 296 -0.05 -5.81 -7.64
C ILE A 296 -0.72 -5.91 -6.26
N ASN A 297 -0.08 -5.42 -5.20
CA ASN A 297 -0.63 -5.49 -3.86
C ASN A 297 -1.88 -4.63 -3.67
N PHE A 298 -1.91 -3.44 -4.28
CA PHE A 298 -3.09 -2.57 -4.29
C PHE A 298 -4.24 -3.26 -5.04
N ALA A 299 -3.99 -3.80 -6.22
CA ALA A 299 -5.00 -4.53 -6.99
C ALA A 299 -5.53 -5.74 -6.21
N TYR A 300 -4.65 -6.54 -5.60
CA TYR A 300 -5.06 -7.68 -4.78
C TYR A 300 -5.92 -7.26 -3.58
N SER A 301 -5.50 -6.24 -2.84
CA SER A 301 -6.23 -5.73 -1.68
C SER A 301 -7.58 -5.11 -2.07
N PHE A 302 -7.61 -4.37 -3.18
CA PHE A 302 -8.83 -3.79 -3.74
C PHE A 302 -9.83 -4.87 -4.16
N LEU A 303 -9.39 -5.85 -4.94
CA LEU A 303 -10.24 -6.97 -5.36
C LEU A 303 -10.78 -7.74 -4.15
N GLN A 304 -9.95 -8.03 -3.15
CA GLN A 304 -10.38 -8.79 -1.99
C GLN A 304 -11.33 -8.04 -1.07
N LEU A 305 -11.17 -6.74 -0.86
CA LEU A 305 -12.01 -5.98 0.07
C LEU A 305 -13.28 -5.41 -0.59
N VAL A 306 -13.24 -5.11 -1.89
CA VAL A 306 -14.38 -4.51 -2.61
C VAL A 306 -15.27 -5.58 -3.24
N LEU A 307 -14.72 -6.64 -3.83
CA LEU A 307 -15.53 -7.65 -4.51
C LEU A 307 -16.10 -8.68 -3.53
N THR A 308 -17.42 -8.77 -3.47
CA THR A 308 -18.14 -9.71 -2.60
C THR A 308 -17.79 -11.17 -2.90
N SER A 309 -17.55 -11.52 -4.17
CA SER A 309 -17.23 -12.89 -4.58
C SER A 309 -15.87 -13.35 -4.04
N PHE A 310 -14.86 -12.48 -4.02
CA PHE A 310 -13.55 -12.80 -3.47
C PHE A 310 -13.59 -12.94 -1.95
N ARG A 311 -14.37 -12.08 -1.28
CA ARG A 311 -14.62 -12.18 0.16
C ARG A 311 -15.23 -13.53 0.54
N GLU A 312 -16.28 -13.93 -0.17
CA GLU A 312 -16.94 -15.22 0.04
C GLU A 312 -15.96 -16.40 -0.18
N LYS A 313 -15.12 -16.33 -1.21
CA LYS A 313 -14.11 -17.35 -1.49
C LYS A 313 -13.03 -17.44 -0.40
N SER A 314 -12.56 -16.31 0.13
CA SER A 314 -11.62 -16.28 1.25
C SER A 314 -12.23 -16.94 2.49
N THR A 315 -13.45 -16.55 2.86
CA THR A 315 -14.16 -17.16 4.00
C THR A 315 -14.38 -18.65 3.79
N GLN A 316 -14.75 -19.07 2.58
CA GLN A 316 -14.87 -20.48 2.23
C GLN A 316 -13.55 -21.24 2.39
N THR A 317 -12.42 -20.63 2.03
CA THR A 317 -11.08 -21.25 2.14
C THR A 317 -10.65 -21.44 3.61
N TRP A 318 -11.07 -20.54 4.50
CA TRP A 318 -10.85 -20.68 5.94
C TRP A 318 -11.80 -21.70 6.57
N LEU A 319 -13.05 -21.75 6.13
CA LEU A 319 -14.08 -22.70 6.61
C LEU A 319 -14.02 -24.07 5.93
N SER A 320 -13.10 -24.29 4.99
CA SER A 320 -12.93 -25.57 4.28
C SER A 320 -12.39 -26.65 5.22
N CYS A 321 -13.27 -27.16 6.08
CA CYS A 321 -13.20 -28.50 6.65
C CYS A 321 -14.09 -29.45 5.82
N PRO A 322 -13.84 -30.77 5.85
CA PRO A 322 -14.52 -31.73 5.00
C PRO A 322 -16.01 -31.87 5.35
N ARG A 323 -16.86 -31.71 4.32
CA ARG A 323 -18.26 -32.15 4.16
C ARG A 323 -19.08 -32.38 5.45
N TYR A 324 -20.00 -31.46 5.72
CA TYR A 324 -21.26 -31.79 6.37
C TYR A 324 -22.27 -32.19 5.27
N GLY A 325 -22.66 -33.47 5.25
CA GLY A 325 -23.83 -33.99 4.53
C GLY A 325 -23.73 -34.07 3.00
N ASP A 326 -23.97 -35.26 2.45
CA ASP A 326 -23.96 -35.57 1.00
C ASP A 326 -25.27 -35.13 0.27
N ASP A 327 -26.01 -34.16 0.81
CA ASP A 327 -27.31 -33.71 0.25
C ASP A 327 -27.20 -32.35 -0.47
N ALA A 328 -27.63 -32.31 -1.73
CA ALA A 328 -27.57 -31.11 -2.57
C ALA A 328 -28.39 -29.92 -2.00
N THR A 329 -29.44 -30.20 -1.24
CA THR A 329 -30.27 -29.20 -0.55
C THR A 329 -29.57 -28.59 0.67
N ASP A 330 -28.73 -29.35 1.37
CA ASP A 330 -27.93 -28.85 2.50
C ASP A 330 -26.81 -27.93 2.01
N SER A 331 -26.25 -28.22 0.84
CA SER A 331 -25.23 -27.37 0.22
C SER A 331 -25.71 -25.94 -0.05
N TYR A 332 -26.93 -25.76 -0.59
CA TYR A 332 -27.49 -24.42 -0.85
C TYR A 332 -27.78 -23.65 0.44
N ARG A 333 -28.34 -24.30 1.46
CA ARG A 333 -28.58 -23.68 2.78
C ARG A 333 -27.28 -23.28 3.44
N HIS A 334 -26.27 -24.15 3.39
CA HIS A 334 -24.95 -23.88 3.94
C HIS A 334 -24.29 -22.69 3.25
N GLN A 335 -24.35 -22.61 1.91
CA GLN A 335 -23.79 -21.49 1.17
C GLN A 335 -24.51 -20.17 1.46
N HIS A 336 -25.83 -20.18 1.63
CA HIS A 336 -26.59 -18.99 2.03
C HIS A 336 -26.21 -18.52 3.44
N ILE A 337 -26.09 -19.44 4.40
CA ILE A 337 -25.67 -19.12 5.78
C ILE A 337 -24.24 -18.56 5.80
N MET A 338 -23.32 -19.18 5.06
CA MET A 338 -21.95 -18.71 4.91
C MET A 338 -21.90 -17.30 4.33
N ARG A 339 -22.70 -17.02 3.30
CA ARG A 339 -22.81 -15.68 2.71
C ARG A 339 -23.32 -14.66 3.72
N ARG A 340 -24.32 -15.02 4.53
CA ARG A 340 -24.83 -14.15 5.60
C ARG A 340 -23.77 -13.90 6.67
N PHE A 341 -23.02 -14.93 7.08
CA PHE A 341 -21.90 -14.78 8.00
C PHE A 341 -20.83 -13.81 7.46
N THR A 342 -20.40 -13.97 6.20
CA THR A 342 -19.39 -13.12 5.57
C THR A 342 -19.80 -11.65 5.48
N HIS A 343 -21.07 -11.37 5.15
CA HIS A 343 -21.52 -9.99 4.90
C HIS A 343 -22.16 -9.30 6.11
N ALA A 344 -22.86 -10.04 6.97
CA ALA A 344 -23.57 -9.46 8.12
C ALA A 344 -22.72 -9.48 9.40
N ALA A 345 -22.08 -10.62 9.70
CA ALA A 345 -21.27 -10.77 10.91
C ALA A 345 -19.84 -10.26 10.67
N LEU A 346 -19.10 -10.89 9.76
CA LEU A 346 -17.67 -10.64 9.62
C LEU A 346 -17.34 -9.28 8.98
N ARG A 347 -18.14 -8.85 8.00
CA ARG A 347 -18.01 -7.57 7.27
C ARG A 347 -16.62 -7.41 6.61
N PRO A 348 -16.29 -6.31 5.92
CA PRO A 348 -14.95 -6.12 5.37
C PRO A 348 -13.86 -6.11 6.46
N ASP A 349 -14.14 -5.47 7.61
CA ASP A 349 -13.15 -5.27 8.67
C ASP A 349 -12.72 -6.59 9.32
N GLY A 350 -13.66 -7.53 9.55
CA GLY A 350 -13.32 -8.86 10.06
C GLY A 350 -12.53 -9.70 9.04
N ILE A 351 -12.78 -9.55 7.74
CA ILE A 351 -12.00 -10.26 6.70
C ILE A 351 -10.58 -9.74 6.68
N LEU A 352 -10.39 -8.42 6.75
CA LEU A 352 -9.07 -7.81 6.82
C LEU A 352 -8.32 -8.28 8.07
N LEU A 353 -8.99 -8.33 9.22
CA LEU A 353 -8.41 -8.79 10.47
C LEU A 353 -7.99 -10.26 10.43
N LEU A 354 -8.86 -11.15 9.94
CA LEU A 354 -8.53 -12.56 9.74
C LEU A 354 -7.36 -12.75 8.78
N ARG A 355 -7.26 -11.92 7.73
CA ARG A 355 -6.13 -11.94 6.81
C ARG A 355 -4.82 -11.50 7.49
N PHE A 356 -4.85 -10.49 8.34
CA PHE A 356 -3.68 -10.12 9.13
C PHE A 356 -3.27 -11.22 10.12
N ILE A 357 -4.24 -11.89 10.74
CA ILE A 357 -4.01 -13.05 11.61
C ILE A 357 -3.38 -14.19 10.80
N GLU A 358 -3.92 -14.51 9.61
CA GLU A 358 -3.35 -15.53 8.72
C GLU A 358 -1.91 -15.21 8.33
N GLY A 359 -1.62 -13.95 7.96
CA GLY A 359 -0.28 -13.52 7.56
C GLY A 359 0.77 -13.56 8.67
N HIS A 360 0.36 -13.42 9.94
CA HIS A 360 1.27 -13.27 11.06
C HIS A 360 1.28 -14.44 12.06
N ALA A 361 0.11 -15.02 12.36
CA ALA A 361 -0.04 -16.18 13.24
C ALA A 361 -0.08 -17.51 12.45
N GLY A 362 -0.40 -17.45 11.15
CA GLY A 362 -0.45 -18.59 10.23
C GLY A 362 -1.87 -19.04 9.92
N ALA A 363 -2.02 -19.74 8.79
CA ALA A 363 -3.32 -20.17 8.26
C ALA A 363 -4.09 -21.11 9.21
N ILE A 364 -3.40 -21.93 10.01
CA ILE A 364 -4.04 -22.87 10.96
C ILE A 364 -4.80 -22.10 12.04
N VAL A 365 -4.15 -21.07 12.63
CA VAL A 365 -4.76 -20.24 13.68
C VAL A 365 -5.95 -19.48 13.12
N ALA A 366 -5.81 -18.89 11.92
CA ALA A 366 -6.91 -18.20 11.26
C ALA A 366 -8.11 -19.13 11.00
N ARG A 367 -7.87 -20.39 10.57
CA ARG A 367 -8.92 -21.39 10.35
C ARG A 367 -9.64 -21.80 11.61
N GLU A 368 -8.90 -22.12 12.68
CA GLU A 368 -9.49 -22.46 13.98
C GLU A 368 -10.37 -21.32 14.51
N LEU A 369 -9.87 -20.08 14.44
CA LEU A 369 -10.60 -18.89 14.87
C LEU A 369 -11.84 -18.65 14.01
N THR A 370 -11.73 -18.74 12.68
CA THR A 370 -12.88 -18.57 11.78
C THR A 370 -13.95 -19.63 12.02
N THR A 371 -13.54 -20.87 12.30
CA THR A 371 -14.45 -21.97 12.61
C THR A 371 -15.21 -21.70 13.91
N LYS A 372 -14.51 -21.25 14.96
CA LYS A 372 -15.12 -20.89 16.24
C LYS A 372 -16.10 -19.71 16.10
N LEU A 373 -15.71 -18.65 15.40
CA LEU A 373 -16.60 -17.52 15.10
C LEU A 373 -17.85 -17.95 14.32
N PHE A 374 -17.70 -18.92 13.41
CA PHE A 374 -18.83 -19.46 12.66
C PHE A 374 -19.75 -20.32 13.51
N THR A 375 -19.23 -21.16 14.40
CA THR A 375 -20.06 -21.96 15.33
C THR A 375 -20.85 -21.05 16.27
N ASP A 376 -20.21 -20.03 16.82
CA ASP A 376 -20.83 -19.10 17.77
C ASP A 376 -21.93 -18.28 17.08
N TYR A 377 -21.71 -17.89 15.81
CA TYR A 377 -22.74 -17.28 14.97
C TYR A 377 -23.94 -18.20 14.68
N LEU A 378 -23.71 -19.50 14.46
CA LEU A 378 -24.79 -20.48 14.26
C LEU A 378 -25.63 -20.66 15.54
N GLU A 379 -24.98 -20.74 16.71
CA GLU A 379 -25.64 -20.85 18.00
C GLU A 379 -26.52 -19.61 18.29
N GLN A 380 -26.01 -18.42 18.00
CA GLN A 380 -26.76 -17.16 18.14
C GLN A 380 -27.98 -17.12 17.21
N MET A 381 -27.85 -17.57 15.96
CA MET A 381 -29.00 -17.65 15.04
C MET A 381 -30.05 -18.67 15.49
N SER A 382 -29.64 -19.79 16.08
CA SER A 382 -30.56 -20.79 16.64
C SER A 382 -31.37 -20.24 17.82
N TYR A 383 -30.69 -19.54 18.74
CA TYR A 383 -31.33 -18.91 19.89
C TYR A 383 -32.35 -17.83 19.51
N ASN A 384 -32.02 -17.01 18.50
CA ASN A 384 -32.89 -15.92 18.06
C ASN A 384 -34.10 -16.37 17.21
N ASN A 385 -34.20 -17.66 16.85
CA ASN A 385 -35.25 -18.18 15.97
C ASN A 385 -35.92 -19.47 16.50
N PRO A 386 -36.63 -19.43 17.66
CA PRO A 386 -37.21 -20.61 18.29
C PRO A 386 -38.43 -21.22 17.57
N GLY A 387 -38.85 -20.68 16.41
CA GLY A 387 -40.17 -20.91 15.82
C GLY A 387 -40.33 -22.04 14.80
N HIS A 388 -39.32 -22.87 14.50
CA HIS A 388 -39.44 -23.83 13.39
C HIS A 388 -39.00 -25.28 13.64
N SER A 389 -38.89 -25.72 14.90
CA SER A 389 -38.56 -27.11 15.24
C SER A 389 -39.65 -27.81 16.04
N HIS A 390 -40.88 -27.80 15.54
CA HIS A 390 -41.88 -28.83 15.86
C HIS A 390 -42.56 -29.30 14.58
N SER A 391 -41.84 -30.11 13.79
CA SER A 391 -42.50 -31.06 12.89
C SER A 391 -42.54 -32.40 13.59
N THR A 392 -43.76 -32.86 13.84
CA THR A 392 -44.16 -34.01 14.63
C THR A 392 -43.50 -35.32 14.19
N LYS A 393 -43.04 -36.10 15.17
CA LYS A 393 -42.74 -37.53 15.03
C LYS A 393 -44.00 -38.26 14.54
N SER A 394 -43.96 -38.80 13.33
CA SER A 394 -44.94 -39.77 12.84
C SER A 394 -44.33 -41.17 12.98
N THR A 395 -44.67 -41.85 14.07
CA THR A 395 -44.45 -43.28 14.24
C THR A 395 -45.69 -44.00 13.71
N SER A 396 -45.59 -44.67 12.57
CA SER A 396 -46.63 -45.61 12.12
C SER A 396 -46.41 -46.98 12.76
N PRO A 397 -47.51 -47.65 13.16
CA PRO A 397 -47.72 -49.05 12.80
C PRO A 397 -49.08 -49.23 12.09
N GLY A 398 -49.11 -50.10 11.07
CA GLY A 398 -50.28 -50.32 10.21
C GLY A 398 -51.37 -51.22 10.80
N VAL A 399 -52.52 -51.28 10.08
CA VAL A 399 -53.30 -52.46 9.63
C VAL A 399 -54.74 -52.03 9.20
N ILE A 400 -55.01 -52.17 7.89
CA ILE A 400 -56.12 -52.80 7.11
C ILE A 400 -57.65 -52.57 7.41
N ASP A 401 -58.40 -52.48 6.28
CA ASP A 401 -59.86 -52.68 5.97
C ASP A 401 -60.86 -51.56 6.32
N ASP A 402 -61.88 -51.20 5.51
CA ASP A 402 -62.49 -51.74 4.27
C ASP A 402 -63.39 -50.64 3.60
N GLY A 403 -63.73 -50.78 2.30
CA GLY A 403 -64.27 -49.74 1.34
C GLY A 403 -65.71 -49.18 1.51
N PRO A 404 -66.52 -48.89 0.45
CA PRO A 404 -66.28 -48.91 -1.01
C PRO A 404 -66.73 -47.63 -1.79
N HIS A 405 -66.48 -47.64 -3.11
CA HIS A 405 -66.75 -46.63 -4.15
C HIS A 405 -68.22 -46.22 -4.38
N GLU A 406 -68.45 -44.97 -4.85
CA GLU A 406 -69.43 -44.68 -5.91
C GLU A 406 -69.20 -43.31 -6.60
N ASN A 407 -69.62 -43.21 -7.87
CA ASN A 407 -69.29 -42.20 -8.88
C ASN A 407 -70.28 -41.01 -8.96
N LEU A 408 -69.91 -40.05 -9.82
CA LEU A 408 -70.76 -39.08 -10.57
C LEU A 408 -71.18 -37.78 -9.87
N TYR A 409 -70.75 -36.64 -10.43
CA TYR A 409 -71.64 -35.69 -11.12
C TYR A 409 -70.84 -34.61 -11.84
N ASN A 410 -71.04 -34.50 -13.15
CA ASN A 410 -70.64 -33.35 -13.98
C ASN A 410 -71.85 -33.03 -14.87
N SER A 411 -72.43 -31.83 -14.75
CA SER A 411 -73.17 -31.15 -15.84
C SER A 411 -73.63 -29.73 -15.45
N GLY A 412 -73.07 -28.73 -16.14
CA GLY A 412 -73.84 -27.74 -16.88
C GLY A 412 -74.52 -26.56 -16.15
N LYS A 413 -74.00 -25.34 -16.38
CA LYS A 413 -74.77 -24.25 -17.02
C LYS A 413 -73.88 -23.11 -17.52
N VAL A 414 -74.15 -22.71 -18.76
CA VAL A 414 -73.55 -21.64 -19.57
C VAL A 414 -74.51 -20.45 -19.62
N GLY A 415 -73.96 -19.24 -19.72
CA GLY A 415 -74.59 -18.00 -20.21
C GLY A 415 -74.11 -16.78 -19.41
N GLY A 416 -73.59 -15.68 -19.95
CA GLY A 416 -73.32 -15.21 -21.31
C GLY A 416 -73.09 -13.67 -21.25
N LEU A 417 -71.93 -13.23 -21.74
CA LEU A 417 -71.47 -11.92 -22.27
C LEU A 417 -72.22 -10.59 -21.98
N MET A 418 -71.44 -9.53 -21.69
CA MET A 418 -71.42 -8.26 -22.46
C MET A 418 -70.23 -7.34 -22.09
N ALA A 419 -69.65 -6.69 -23.12
CA ALA A 419 -68.58 -5.68 -23.09
C ALA A 419 -69.17 -4.25 -23.20
N PRO A 420 -68.40 -3.16 -22.97
CA PRO A 420 -68.83 -1.80 -23.29
C PRO A 420 -68.12 -1.16 -24.50
N ASP A 421 -68.83 -0.19 -25.06
CA ASP A 421 -68.80 0.39 -26.40
C ASP A 421 -67.64 1.37 -26.76
N TYR A 422 -67.39 1.49 -28.07
CA TYR A 422 -66.78 2.65 -28.72
C TYR A 422 -67.87 3.52 -29.38
N PRO A 423 -67.69 4.86 -29.49
CA PRO A 423 -68.50 5.67 -30.39
C PRO A 423 -67.76 5.99 -31.70
N GLU A 424 -68.42 5.78 -32.84
CA GLU A 424 -68.10 6.39 -34.12
C GLU A 424 -68.69 7.81 -34.21
N LYS A 425 -68.02 8.69 -34.96
CA LYS A 425 -68.68 9.74 -35.75
C LYS A 425 -67.83 10.16 -36.96
N HIS A 426 -68.39 9.86 -38.13
CA HIS A 426 -68.46 10.64 -39.38
C HIS A 426 -67.55 11.88 -39.50
N LEU A 427 -66.72 11.95 -40.54
CA LEU A 427 -67.07 12.43 -41.90
C LEU A 427 -65.95 12.11 -42.89
#